data_AF-A0A369RNJ0-F1
#
_entry.id   AF-A0A369RNJ0-F1
#
_cell.length_a   1.000
_cell.length_b   1.000
_cell.length_c   1.000
_cell.angle_alpha   90.00
_cell.angle_beta   90.00
_cell.angle_gamma   90.00
#
_symmetry.space_group_name_H-M   'P 1'
#
loop_
_entity.id
_entity.type
_entity.pdbx_description
1 polymer ?
#
loop_
_entity_poly.entity_id
_entity_poly.type
_entity_poly.pdbx_seq_one_letter_code
_entity_poly.pdbx_strand_id
1 'polypeptide(L)'
;MANFDPNMLNSANMGLMRTLMVVSNLSIASLVLSSVLLVVGIMGLFVPYVTIFAIGLLAALNCYWVTVPILITSILGICGYRKGQYRHNVAIAHLVFSIISAITTVGGLVFTIITLAAMTVSIANQVQNGQTIGQVAQAPTVIAYVGTSITVAIYIFFFYYCIHGAV
;
A
#
# COMPACT_ATOMS: atom_id res chain seq x y z
N MET A 1 28.39 -15.47 -36.70
CA MET A 1 28.58 -15.14 -35.27
C MET A 1 28.15 -13.69 -35.11
N ALA A 2 27.03 -13.43 -34.43
CA ALA A 2 26.58 -12.05 -34.21
C ALA A 2 27.62 -11.34 -33.33
N ASN A 3 28.23 -10.28 -33.88
CA ASN A 3 29.23 -9.49 -33.19
C ASN A 3 28.51 -8.66 -32.11
N PHE A 4 28.50 -9.14 -30.86
CA PHE A 4 27.90 -8.40 -29.75
C PHE A 4 28.76 -7.17 -29.47
N ASP A 5 28.19 -5.99 -29.67
CA ASP A 5 28.85 -4.72 -29.36
C ASP A 5 29.09 -4.65 -27.84
N PRO A 6 30.35 -4.59 -27.36
CA PRO A 6 30.65 -4.49 -25.93
C PRO A 6 30.05 -3.24 -25.28
N ASN A 7 29.75 -2.19 -26.06
CA ASN A 7 29.06 -1.00 -25.57
C ASN A 7 27.58 -1.25 -25.26
N MET A 8 26.92 -2.18 -25.98
CA MET A 8 25.55 -2.60 -25.66
C MET A 8 25.49 -3.42 -24.36
N LEU A 9 26.50 -4.26 -24.08
CA LEU A 9 26.56 -4.98 -22.81
C LEU A 9 26.73 -4.02 -21.63
N ASN A 10 27.59 -3.00 -21.78
CA ASN A 10 27.82 -2.00 -20.74
C ASN A 10 26.59 -1.12 -20.47
N SER A 11 25.85 -0.72 -21.51
CA SER A 11 24.62 0.07 -21.35
C SER A 11 23.48 -0.77 -20.75
N ALA A 12 23.32 -2.03 -21.17
CA ALA A 12 22.33 -2.94 -20.62
C ALA A 12 22.61 -3.25 -19.13
N ASN A 13 23.87 -3.48 -18.75
CA ASN A 13 24.26 -3.73 -17.37
C ASN A 13 24.02 -2.51 -16.47
N MET A 14 24.31 -1.29 -16.93
CA MET A 14 23.98 -0.06 -16.19
C MET A 14 22.46 0.15 -16.04
N GLY A 15 21.69 -0.14 -17.10
CA GLY A 15 20.23 -0.09 -17.07
C GLY A 15 19.64 -1.04 -16.04
N LEU A 16 20.09 -2.30 -16.05
CA LEU A 16 19.67 -3.32 -15.08
C LEU A 16 20.02 -2.90 -13.65
N MET A 17 21.26 -2.46 -13.41
CA MET A 17 21.70 -2.07 -12.07
C MET A 17 20.88 -0.89 -11.51
N ARG A 18 20.47 0.05 -12.36
CA ARG A 18 19.58 1.16 -12.01
C ARG A 18 18.18 0.67 -11.64
N THR A 19 17.59 -0.25 -12.41
CA THR A 19 16.28 -0.83 -12.11
C THR A 19 16.29 -1.56 -10.77
N LEU A 20 17.31 -2.37 -10.50
CA LEU A 20 17.44 -3.10 -9.23
C LEU A 20 17.55 -2.14 -8.02
N MET A 21 18.25 -1.02 -8.18
CA MET A 21 18.32 0.01 -7.14
C MET A 21 16.96 0.70 -6.90
N VAL A 22 16.19 0.96 -7.96
CA VAL A 22 14.83 1.54 -7.84
C VAL A 22 13.92 0.58 -7.10
N VAL A 23 13.91 -0.70 -7.47
CA VAL A 23 13.11 -1.73 -6.79
C VAL A 23 13.49 -1.81 -5.31
N SER A 24 14.80 -1.83 -4.99
CA SER A 24 15.25 -1.85 -3.60
C SER A 24 14.80 -0.61 -2.81
N ASN A 25 14.83 0.58 -3.41
CA ASN A 25 14.38 1.81 -2.74
C ASN A 25 12.86 1.82 -2.53
N LEU A 26 12.10 1.32 -3.51
CA LEU A 26 10.65 1.22 -3.42
C LEU A 26 10.24 0.22 -2.33
N SER A 27 10.97 -0.90 -2.22
CA SER A 27 10.81 -1.87 -1.13
C SER A 27 11.11 -1.27 0.25
N ILE A 28 12.08 -0.36 0.38
CA ILE A 28 12.33 0.33 1.66
C ILE A 28 11.17 1.26 2.00
N ALA A 29 10.67 2.03 1.03
CA ALA A 29 9.53 2.93 1.25
C ALA A 29 8.26 2.16 1.64
N SER A 30 7.96 1.05 0.95
CA SER A 30 6.81 0.20 1.27
C SER A 30 6.96 -0.50 2.62
N LEU A 31 8.18 -0.88 3.02
CA LEU A 31 8.47 -1.44 4.34
C LEU A 31 8.09 -0.45 5.45
N VAL A 32 8.55 0.79 5.33
CA VAL A 32 8.28 1.85 6.32
C VAL A 32 6.79 2.12 6.38
N LEU A 33 6.14 2.31 5.23
CA LEU A 33 4.72 2.65 5.18
C LEU A 33 3.83 1.52 5.71
N SER A 34 4.12 0.26 5.37
CA SER A 34 3.37 -0.89 5.89
C SER A 34 3.58 -1.08 7.40
N SER A 35 4.80 -0.85 7.91
CA SER A 35 5.08 -0.89 9.35
C SER A 35 4.28 0.18 10.10
N VAL A 36 4.26 1.42 9.59
CA VAL A 36 3.47 2.52 10.16
C VAL A 36 1.99 2.17 10.14
N LEU A 37 1.47 1.67 9.02
CA LEU A 37 0.05 1.27 8.94
C LEU A 37 -0.31 0.13 9.87
N LEU A 38 0.56 -0.86 10.05
CA LEU A 38 0.32 -1.95 11.00
C LEU A 38 0.20 -1.40 12.44
N VAL A 39 1.12 -0.50 12.84
CA VAL A 39 1.08 0.13 14.16
C VAL A 39 -0.16 1.01 14.33
N VAL A 40 -0.49 1.85 13.33
CA VAL A 40 -1.69 2.70 13.36
C VAL A 40 -2.96 1.86 13.42
N GLY A 41 -3.02 0.75 12.68
CA GLY A 41 -4.13 -0.19 12.73
C GLY A 41 -4.30 -0.84 14.10
N ILE A 42 -3.21 -1.32 14.71
CA ILE A 42 -3.24 -1.87 16.08
C ILE A 42 -3.68 -0.81 17.07
N MET A 43 -3.12 0.40 17.04
CA MET A 43 -3.54 1.50 17.91
C MET A 43 -5.02 1.86 17.68
N GLY A 44 -5.50 1.81 16.44
CA GLY A 44 -6.89 2.05 16.08
C GLY A 44 -7.88 1.05 16.69
N LEU A 45 -7.44 -0.14 17.11
CA LEU A 45 -8.28 -1.11 17.81
C LEU A 45 -8.49 -0.75 19.29
N PHE A 46 -7.58 0.02 19.90
CA PHE A 46 -7.58 0.27 21.35
C PHE A 46 -7.74 1.74 21.74
N VAL A 47 -7.42 2.68 20.84
CA VAL A 47 -7.41 4.12 21.12
C VAL A 47 -8.50 4.83 20.32
N PRO A 48 -9.60 5.30 20.95
CA PRO A 48 -10.77 5.84 20.27
C PRO A 48 -10.47 6.98 19.27
N TYR A 49 -9.53 7.86 19.61
CA TYR A 49 -9.12 8.96 18.72
C TYR A 49 -8.43 8.45 17.45
N VAL A 50 -7.63 7.38 17.56
CA VAL A 50 -6.99 6.74 16.41
C VAL A 50 -8.01 5.91 15.63
N THR A 51 -8.98 5.28 16.31
CA THR A 51 -10.07 4.53 15.68
C THR A 51 -10.82 5.37 14.65
N ILE A 52 -11.21 6.60 15.02
CA ILE A 52 -11.96 7.51 14.14
C ILE A 52 -11.15 7.85 12.88
N PHE A 53 -9.84 8.07 13.02
CA PHE A 53 -8.96 8.32 11.88
C PHE A 53 -8.72 7.06 11.04
N ALA A 54 -8.58 5.90 11.68
CA ALA A 54 -8.19 4.65 11.04
C ALA A 54 -9.36 3.81 10.52
N ILE A 55 -10.58 4.35 10.41
CA ILE A 55 -11.78 3.54 10.06
C ILE A 55 -11.59 2.76 8.76
N GLY A 56 -11.08 3.40 7.69
CA GLY A 56 -10.81 2.71 6.41
C GLY A 56 -9.76 1.60 6.52
N LEU A 57 -8.80 1.76 7.42
CA LEU A 57 -7.74 0.78 7.70
C LEU A 57 -8.24 -0.37 8.58
N LEU A 58 -9.20 -0.11 9.47
CA LEU A 58 -9.83 -1.10 10.35
C LEU A 58 -10.97 -1.86 9.66
N ALA A 59 -11.52 -1.32 8.58
CA ALA A 59 -12.52 -1.98 7.75
C ALA A 59 -12.03 -3.39 7.39
N ALA A 60 -12.82 -4.42 7.72
CA ALA A 60 -12.47 -5.83 7.51
C ALA A 60 -11.05 -6.24 8.02
N LEU A 61 -10.49 -5.53 9.01
CA LEU A 61 -9.12 -5.72 9.49
C LEU A 61 -8.06 -5.61 8.38
N ASN A 62 -8.29 -4.75 7.37
CA ASN A 62 -7.36 -4.49 6.27
C ASN A 62 -5.93 -4.21 6.77
N CYS A 63 -5.82 -3.56 7.94
CA CYS A 63 -4.56 -3.29 8.63
C CYS A 63 -3.65 -4.49 8.83
N TYR A 64 -4.18 -5.71 8.89
CA TYR A 64 -3.41 -6.94 9.09
C TYR A 64 -3.14 -7.64 7.76
N TRP A 65 -4.19 -8.01 7.03
CA TRP A 65 -4.06 -8.88 5.87
C TRP A 65 -3.59 -8.15 4.60
N VAL A 66 -3.58 -6.82 4.56
CA VAL A 66 -2.95 -6.03 3.49
C VAL A 66 -1.50 -5.68 3.83
N THR A 67 -1.22 -5.27 5.08
CA THR A 67 0.11 -4.77 5.45
C THR A 67 1.13 -5.90 5.64
N VAL A 68 0.72 -7.07 6.15
CA VAL A 68 1.63 -8.19 6.41
C VAL A 68 2.23 -8.76 5.13
N PRO A 69 1.46 -9.05 4.06
CA PRO A 69 2.05 -9.47 2.79
C PRO A 69 3.00 -8.43 2.20
N ILE A 70 2.68 -7.14 2.31
CA ILE A 70 3.55 -6.06 1.83
C ILE A 70 4.83 -5.97 2.63
N LEU A 71 4.78 -6.16 3.95
CA LEU A 71 5.94 -6.25 4.82
C LEU A 71 6.88 -7.36 4.33
N ILE A 72 6.35 -8.56 4.11
CA ILE A 72 7.14 -9.71 3.64
C ILE A 72 7.73 -9.42 2.26
N THR A 73 6.91 -8.92 1.33
CA THR A 73 7.34 -8.55 -0.03
C THR A 73 8.48 -7.53 0.03
N SER A 74 8.33 -6.49 0.85
CA SER A 74 9.34 -5.45 1.02
C SER A 74 10.67 -5.98 1.54
N ILE A 75 10.65 -6.89 2.52
CA ILE A 75 11.88 -7.53 3.03
C ILE A 75 12.55 -8.36 1.94
N LEU A 76 11.78 -9.12 1.16
CA LEU A 76 12.30 -9.93 0.06
C LEU A 76 12.89 -9.07 -1.05
N GLY A 77 12.25 -7.95 -1.41
CA GLY A 77 12.77 -7.01 -2.39
C GLY A 77 14.11 -6.40 -1.97
N ILE A 78 14.24 -5.97 -0.72
CA ILE A 78 15.51 -5.48 -0.17
C ILE A 78 16.58 -6.57 -0.23
N CYS A 79 16.25 -7.80 0.19
CA CYS A 79 17.20 -8.91 0.21
C CYS A 79 17.59 -9.41 -1.19
N GLY A 80 16.67 -9.29 -2.17
CA GLY A 80 16.81 -9.80 -3.53
C GLY A 80 17.62 -8.89 -4.46
N TYR A 81 17.62 -7.58 -4.20
CA TYR A 81 18.14 -6.55 -5.12
C TYR A 81 19.16 -5.58 -4.51
N ARG A 82 19.67 -5.88 -3.30
CA ARG A 82 20.56 -5.00 -2.54
C ARG A 82 21.82 -4.62 -3.34
N LYS A 83 22.14 -3.33 -3.42
CA LYS A 83 23.38 -2.81 -4.06
C LYS A 83 23.57 -3.29 -5.50
N GLY A 84 22.48 -3.50 -6.25
CA GLY A 84 22.54 -3.96 -7.64
C GLY A 84 22.87 -5.44 -7.80
N GLN A 85 22.90 -6.22 -6.72
CA GLN A 85 23.08 -7.67 -6.77
C GLN A 85 21.71 -8.34 -6.92
N TYR A 86 21.58 -9.22 -7.91
CA TYR A 86 20.37 -10.01 -8.16
C TYR A 86 20.52 -11.42 -7.55
N ARG A 87 19.70 -11.74 -6.55
CA ARG A 87 19.67 -13.09 -5.94
C ARG A 87 18.44 -13.84 -6.41
N HIS A 88 18.61 -14.70 -7.43
CA HIS A 88 17.52 -15.37 -8.13
C HIS A 88 16.49 -16.06 -7.22
N ASN A 89 16.92 -16.89 -6.26
CA ASN A 89 15.99 -17.59 -5.36
C ASN A 89 15.13 -16.64 -4.52
N VAL A 90 15.70 -15.50 -4.10
CA VAL A 90 14.97 -14.49 -3.32
C VAL A 90 14.07 -13.64 -4.22
N ALA A 91 14.52 -13.35 -5.45
CA ALA A 91 13.74 -12.63 -6.45
C ALA A 91 12.46 -13.38 -6.87
N ILE A 92 12.53 -14.71 -7.00
CA ILE A 92 11.33 -15.54 -7.26
C ILE A 92 10.34 -15.42 -6.10
N ALA A 93 10.82 -15.56 -4.85
CA ALA A 93 9.97 -15.42 -3.67
C ALA A 93 9.34 -14.01 -3.59
N HIS A 94 10.12 -12.97 -3.90
CA HIS A 94 9.61 -11.59 -3.96
C HIS A 94 8.48 -11.46 -4.98
N LEU A 95 8.62 -12.05 -6.17
CA LEU A 95 7.59 -12.00 -7.21
C LEU A 95 6.28 -12.66 -6.76
N VAL A 96 6.36 -13.86 -6.15
CA VAL A 96 5.18 -14.56 -5.63
C VAL A 96 4.47 -13.73 -4.55
N PHE A 97 5.22 -13.21 -3.59
CA PHE A 97 4.67 -12.36 -2.53
C PHE A 97 4.16 -11.01 -3.05
N SER A 98 4.75 -10.48 -4.12
CA SER A 98 4.26 -9.27 -4.79
C SER A 98 2.89 -9.49 -5.42
N ILE A 99 2.65 -10.65 -6.04
CA ILE A 99 1.33 -11.00 -6.60
C ILE A 99 0.29 -11.13 -5.48
N ILE A 100 0.63 -11.82 -4.38
CA ILE A 100 -0.25 -11.94 -3.21
C ILE A 100 -0.55 -10.56 -2.62
N SER A 101 0.46 -9.71 -2.53
CA SER A 101 0.33 -8.33 -2.03
C SER A 101 -0.53 -7.47 -2.95
N ALA A 102 -0.44 -7.64 -4.28
CA ALA A 102 -1.30 -6.95 -5.23
C ALA A 102 -2.77 -7.33 -5.03
N ILE A 103 -3.06 -8.64 -4.91
CA ILE A 103 -4.42 -9.14 -4.70
C ILE A 103 -5.00 -8.61 -3.39
N THR A 104 -4.21 -8.69 -2.31
CA THR A 104 -4.66 -8.20 -0.99
C THR A 104 -4.86 -6.70 -0.99
N THR A 105 -3.98 -5.93 -1.65
CA THR A 105 -4.14 -4.48 -1.81
C THR A 105 -5.40 -4.11 -2.57
N VAL A 106 -5.71 -4.81 -3.67
CA VAL A 106 -6.95 -4.60 -4.43
C VAL A 106 -8.17 -4.90 -3.56
N GLY A 107 -8.16 -6.03 -2.84
CA GLY A 107 -9.22 -6.37 -1.90
C GLY A 107 -9.41 -5.29 -0.84
N GLY A 108 -8.33 -4.82 -0.22
CA GLY A 108 -8.36 -3.76 0.79
C GLY A 108 -8.91 -2.45 0.23
N LEU A 109 -8.55 -2.11 -1.00
CA LEU A 109 -9.04 -0.92 -1.69
C LEU A 109 -10.55 -1.00 -1.95
N VAL A 110 -11.07 -2.16 -2.36
CA VAL A 110 -12.51 -2.40 -2.50
C VAL A 110 -13.22 -2.20 -1.17
N PHE A 111 -12.75 -2.81 -0.08
CA PHE A 111 -13.37 -2.62 1.24
C PHE A 111 -13.32 -1.18 1.72
N THR A 112 -12.21 -0.47 1.48
CA THR A 112 -12.06 0.94 1.85
C THR A 112 -13.03 1.83 1.06
N ILE A 113 -13.24 1.56 -0.23
CA ILE A 113 -14.23 2.26 -1.06
C ILE A 113 -15.66 1.97 -0.58
N ILE A 114 -15.98 0.72 -0.23
CA ILE A 114 -17.28 0.37 0.33
C ILE A 114 -17.52 1.15 1.63
N THR A 115 -16.51 1.25 2.50
CA THR A 115 -16.58 2.04 3.73
C THR A 115 -16.83 3.53 3.44
N LEU A 116 -16.13 4.11 2.45
CA LEU A 116 -16.33 5.50 2.05
C LEU A 116 -17.75 5.75 1.48
N ALA A 117 -18.25 4.82 0.68
CA ALA A 117 -19.61 4.87 0.15
C ALA A 117 -20.66 4.77 1.27
N ALA A 118 -20.46 3.86 2.22
CA ALA A 118 -21.35 3.70 3.38
C ALA A 118 -21.41 4.96 4.26
N MET A 119 -20.27 5.61 4.50
CA MET A 119 -20.22 6.90 5.19
C MET A 119 -21.02 7.97 4.44
N THR A 120 -20.91 7.99 3.11
CA THR A 120 -21.59 8.99 2.26
C THR A 120 -23.10 8.80 2.26
N VAL A 121 -23.55 7.55 2.19
CA VAL A 121 -24.98 7.21 2.34
C VAL A 121 -25.49 7.59 3.74
N SER A 122 -24.71 7.35 4.79
CA SER A 122 -25.08 7.73 6.16
C SER A 122 -25.28 9.25 6.31
N ILE A 123 -24.35 10.05 5.77
CA ILE A 123 -24.46 11.52 5.73
C ILE A 123 -25.67 11.95 4.91
N ALA A 124 -25.88 11.39 3.73
CA ALA A 124 -27.00 11.74 2.87
C ALA A 124 -28.35 11.49 3.57
N ASN A 125 -28.48 10.35 4.25
CA ASN A 125 -29.68 10.02 5.03
C ASN A 125 -29.90 11.00 6.19
N GLN A 126 -28.84 11.42 6.89
CA GLN A 126 -28.93 12.41 7.96
C GLN A 126 -29.43 13.77 7.45
N VAL A 127 -28.93 14.21 6.30
CA VAL A 127 -29.35 15.46 5.65
C VAL A 127 -30.81 15.37 5.17
N GLN A 128 -31.21 14.24 4.57
CA GLN A 128 -32.59 13.99 4.17
C GLN A 128 -33.56 13.97 5.36
N ASN A 129 -33.10 13.54 6.53
CA ASN A 129 -33.87 13.54 7.78
C ASN A 129 -33.87 14.91 8.50
N GLY A 130 -33.48 15.98 7.81
CA GLY A 130 -33.61 17.36 8.29
C GLY A 130 -32.41 17.91 9.06
N GLN A 131 -31.29 17.18 9.14
CA GLN A 131 -30.04 17.75 9.67
C GLN A 131 -29.38 18.66 8.62
N THR A 132 -28.86 19.80 9.07
CA THR A 132 -28.08 20.69 8.20
C THR A 132 -26.70 20.10 7.93
N ILE A 133 -26.08 20.46 6.81
CA ILE A 133 -24.71 20.02 6.47
C ILE A 133 -23.72 20.37 7.60
N GLY A 134 -23.86 21.54 8.24
CA GLY A 134 -23.02 21.96 9.37
C GLY A 134 -23.18 21.08 10.62
N GLN A 135 -24.35 20.49 10.84
CA GLN A 135 -24.58 19.56 11.95
C GLN A 135 -23.99 18.18 11.68
N VAL A 136 -23.86 17.77 10.42
CA VAL A 136 -23.32 16.46 9.99
C VAL A 136 -21.80 16.50 9.78
N ALA A 137 -21.28 17.62 9.29
CA ALA A 137 -19.86 17.88 9.07
C ALA A 137 -19.10 18.21 10.38
N GLN A 138 -19.37 17.46 11.45
CA GLN A 138 -18.62 17.60 12.69
C GLN A 138 -17.19 17.06 12.54
N ALA A 139 -16.27 17.57 13.37
CA ALA A 139 -14.88 17.17 13.40
C ALA A 139 -14.64 15.63 13.30
N PRO A 140 -15.33 14.75 14.05
CA PRO A 140 -15.10 13.31 13.95
C PRO A 140 -15.46 12.74 12.57
N THR A 141 -16.55 13.21 11.95
CA THR A 141 -16.96 12.78 10.61
C THR A 141 -15.91 13.18 9.57
N VAL A 142 -15.42 14.42 9.65
CA VAL A 142 -14.38 14.92 8.73
C VAL A 142 -13.08 14.13 8.91
N ILE A 143 -12.66 13.88 10.15
CA ILE A 143 -11.45 13.10 10.47
C ILE A 143 -11.55 11.68 9.89
N ALA A 144 -12.70 11.03 10.01
CA ALA A 144 -12.96 9.71 9.45
C ALA A 144 -12.86 9.67 7.92
N TYR A 145 -13.42 10.68 7.24
CA TYR A 145 -13.33 10.81 5.78
C TYR A 145 -11.89 11.00 5.31
N VAL A 146 -11.15 11.89 5.98
CA VAL A 146 -9.76 12.19 5.64
C VAL A 146 -8.90 10.96 5.84
N GLY A 147 -9.00 10.28 6.99
CA GLY A 147 -8.21 9.08 7.26
C GLY A 147 -8.54 7.90 6.34
N THR A 148 -9.81 7.72 5.99
CA THR A 148 -10.24 6.71 5.00
C THR A 148 -9.70 7.04 3.61
N SER A 149 -9.74 8.32 3.19
CA SER A 149 -9.21 8.76 1.89
C SER A 149 -7.68 8.62 1.80
N ILE A 150 -6.96 8.91 2.89
CA ILE A 150 -5.51 8.67 3.00
C ILE A 150 -5.21 7.16 2.84
N THR A 151 -6.03 6.29 3.45
CA THR A 151 -5.89 4.83 3.31
C THR A 151 -6.03 4.40 1.84
N VAL A 152 -6.99 4.97 1.10
CA VAL A 152 -7.12 4.71 -0.35
C VAL A 152 -5.86 5.13 -1.11
N ALA A 153 -5.33 6.33 -0.87
CA ALA A 153 -4.13 6.81 -1.54
C ALA A 153 -2.91 5.90 -1.27
N ILE A 154 -2.78 5.40 -0.03
CA ILE A 154 -1.72 4.46 0.33
C ILE A 154 -1.89 3.12 -0.38
N TYR A 155 -3.12 2.61 -0.51
CA TYR A 155 -3.35 1.35 -1.23
C TYR A 155 -3.09 1.48 -2.73
N ILE A 156 -3.37 2.64 -3.33
CA ILE A 156 -2.95 2.91 -4.72
C ILE A 156 -1.42 2.88 -4.83
N PHE A 157 -0.69 3.48 -3.88
CA PHE A 157 0.77 3.42 -3.84
C PHE A 157 1.28 1.97 -3.67
N PHE A 158 0.66 1.18 -2.79
CA PHE A 158 1.00 -0.22 -2.61
C PHE A 158 0.74 -1.06 -3.86
N PHE A 159 -0.35 -0.80 -4.57
CA PHE A 159 -0.63 -1.47 -5.84
C PHE A 159 0.43 -1.13 -6.89
N TYR A 160 0.81 0.15 -6.98
CA TYR A 160 1.92 0.60 -7.80
C TYR A 160 3.23 -0.12 -7.43
N TYR A 161 3.54 -0.23 -6.14
CA TYR A 161 4.71 -0.98 -5.66
C TYR A 161 4.67 -2.45 -6.09
N CYS A 162 3.52 -3.12 -5.98
CA CYS A 162 3.44 -4.53 -6.36
C CYS A 162 3.69 -4.76 -7.86
N ILE A 163 3.27 -3.81 -8.71
CA ILE A 163 3.49 -3.87 -10.16
C ILE A 163 4.95 -3.54 -10.52
N HIS A 164 5.49 -2.44 -9.98
CA HIS A 164 6.80 -1.92 -10.37
C HIS A 164 7.97 -2.40 -9.51
N GLY A 165 7.71 -3.06 -8.39
CA GLY A 165 8.71 -3.73 -7.56
C GLY A 165 8.99 -5.16 -8.00
N ALA A 166 8.14 -5.75 -8.86
CA ALA A 166 8.28 -7.12 -9.34
C ALA A 166 8.98 -7.25 -10.70
N VAL A 167 9.26 -6.13 -11.37
CA VAL A 167 9.82 -6.03 -12.74
C VAL A 167 11.08 -5.19 -12.72
#